data_AF-A0A9W8TTX4-F1
#
_entry.id   AF-A0A9W8TTX4-F1
#
_cell.length_a   1.000
_cell.length_b   1.000
_cell.length_c   1.000
_cell.angle_alpha   90.00
_cell.angle_beta   90.00
_cell.angle_gamma   90.00
#
_symmetry.space_group_name_H-M   'P 1'
#
loop_
_entity.id
_entity.type
_entity.pdbx_description
1 polymer ?
#
loop_
_entity_poly.entity_id
_entity_poly.type
_entity_poly.pdbx_seq_one_letter_code
_entity_poly.pdbx_strand_id
1 'polypeptide(L)'
;MSIWHTQIIPDDLFSSSRLTSVAAIDAALAQFEALVNVHHQRTGILIADLLQTQQNAVPLVISCIRDDAFSLLRAHVSRLSQVDPKLFADSMALQLLTNLSHFLYFHDLPSISQSHDLIRNSYPIVQNAPIVLKSLSTAEYVEEVAIPEDEEDSFRNIRIRLTQKGKRHIRAKSKVLDPKPFKNLSIQVPSSQVEAQKLTLQLLQELENILDVRLITPLKVPLTFMKSSVLLGPSSEHRYKSCNQSKLRSM
;
A
#
# COMPACT_ATOMS: atom_id res chain seq x y z
N MET A 1 13.58 -12.11 -19.14
CA MET A 1 14.17 -13.40 -18.71
C MET A 1 13.55 -13.75 -17.38
N SER A 2 12.61 -14.71 -17.37
CA SER A 2 11.93 -15.12 -16.13
C SER A 2 12.85 -16.09 -15.39
N ILE A 3 13.47 -15.62 -14.32
CA ILE A 3 14.20 -16.47 -13.39
C ILE A 3 13.14 -17.36 -12.73
N TRP A 4 13.15 -18.65 -13.05
CA TRP A 4 12.30 -19.65 -12.40
C TRP A 4 12.48 -19.52 -10.88
N HIS A 5 11.52 -18.88 -10.22
CA HIS A 5 11.50 -18.84 -8.77
C HIS A 5 11.21 -20.26 -8.30
N THR A 6 12.18 -20.87 -7.63
CA THR A 6 11.96 -22.14 -6.95
C THR A 6 10.96 -21.86 -5.84
N GLN A 7 9.70 -22.23 -6.11
CA GLN A 7 8.63 -22.19 -5.13
C GLN A 7 9.05 -22.98 -3.89
N ILE A 8 8.91 -22.36 -2.72
CA ILE A 8 9.30 -22.93 -1.43
C ILE A 8 8.06 -23.43 -0.70
N ILE A 9 6.93 -22.73 -0.84
CA ILE A 9 5.66 -23.09 -0.22
C ILE A 9 4.91 -24.05 -1.15
N PRO A 10 4.54 -25.25 -0.68
CA PRO A 10 3.71 -26.17 -1.47
C PRO A 10 2.41 -25.50 -1.94
N ASP A 11 2.07 -25.65 -3.22
CA ASP A 11 0.89 -25.04 -3.87
C ASP A 11 -0.43 -25.26 -3.11
N ASP A 12 -0.54 -26.38 -2.39
CA ASP A 12 -1.75 -26.77 -1.69
C ASP A 12 -1.75 -26.42 -0.20
N LEU A 13 -0.64 -25.92 0.39
CA LEU A 13 -0.48 -25.77 1.84
C LEU A 13 -1.66 -25.03 2.50
N PHE A 14 -2.05 -23.88 1.96
CA PHE A 14 -3.21 -23.11 2.41
C PHE A 14 -4.39 -23.14 1.42
N SER A 15 -4.53 -24.22 0.63
CA SER A 15 -5.68 -24.40 -0.27
C SER A 15 -6.99 -24.62 0.51
N SER A 16 -8.10 -24.09 -0.02
CA SER A 16 -9.43 -24.28 0.59
C SER A 16 -9.82 -25.75 0.75
N SER A 17 -9.35 -26.62 -0.15
CA SER A 17 -9.54 -28.08 -0.06
C SER A 17 -8.83 -28.72 1.13
N ARG A 18 -7.73 -28.14 1.61
CA ARG A 18 -6.99 -28.61 2.78
C ARG A 18 -7.44 -27.93 4.07
N LEU A 19 -7.80 -26.66 4.00
CA LEU A 19 -8.22 -25.88 5.15
C LEU A 19 -9.71 -26.14 5.47
N THR A 20 -10.09 -27.39 5.71
CA THR A 20 -11.48 -27.82 5.96
C THR A 20 -11.85 -27.89 7.45
N SER A 21 -10.86 -27.75 8.34
CA SER A 21 -11.07 -27.75 9.78
C SER A 21 -10.04 -26.88 10.50
N VAL A 22 -10.34 -26.52 11.75
CA VAL A 22 -9.42 -25.82 12.65
C VAL A 22 -8.10 -26.56 12.79
N ALA A 23 -8.15 -27.88 12.96
CA ALA A 23 -6.96 -28.73 13.09
C ALA A 23 -6.12 -28.76 11.81
N ALA A 24 -6.77 -28.75 10.64
CA ALA A 24 -6.05 -28.68 9.36
C ALA A 24 -5.34 -27.33 9.17
N ILE A 25 -5.96 -26.24 9.64
CA ILE A 25 -5.32 -24.92 9.65
C ILE A 25 -4.12 -24.90 10.60
N ASP A 26 -4.25 -25.47 11.79
CA ASP A 26 -3.13 -25.59 12.74
C ASP A 26 -1.98 -26.43 12.17
N ALA A 27 -2.30 -27.54 11.48
CA ALA A 27 -1.30 -28.36 10.81
C ALA A 27 -0.59 -27.61 9.66
N ALA A 28 -1.33 -26.80 8.89
CA ALA A 28 -0.76 -25.98 7.82
C ALA A 28 0.14 -24.87 8.38
N LEU A 29 -0.27 -24.21 9.47
CA LEU A 29 0.54 -23.20 10.16
C LEU A 29 1.82 -23.81 10.75
N ALA A 30 1.73 -24.98 11.39
CA ALA A 30 2.91 -25.68 11.91
C ALA A 30 3.89 -26.10 10.79
N GLN A 31 3.38 -26.53 9.64
CA GLN A 31 4.21 -26.80 8.47
C GLN A 31 4.87 -25.54 7.94
N PHE A 32 4.13 -24.42 7.87
CA PHE A 32 4.68 -23.14 7.45
C PHE A 32 5.74 -22.62 8.43
N GLU A 33 5.53 -22.78 9.74
CA GLU A 33 6.54 -22.49 10.77
C GLU A 33 7.82 -23.30 10.54
N ALA A 34 7.70 -24.60 10.28
CA ALA A 34 8.84 -25.44 9.95
C ALA A 34 9.60 -24.93 8.71
N LEU A 35 8.88 -24.48 7.67
CA LEU A 35 9.49 -23.85 6.48
C LEU A 35 10.22 -22.55 6.82
N VAL A 36 9.65 -21.69 7.67
CA VAL A 36 10.31 -20.46 8.14
C VAL A 36 11.60 -20.77 8.88
N ASN A 37 11.60 -21.79 9.74
CA ASN A 37 12.80 -22.20 10.48
C ASN A 37 13.88 -22.78 9.57
N VAL A 38 13.50 -23.65 8.62
CA VAL A 38 14.42 -24.24 7.63
C VAL A 38 15.00 -23.17 6.70
N HIS A 39 14.18 -22.20 6.28
CA HIS A 39 14.55 -21.17 5.32
C HIS A 39 14.71 -19.78 5.94
N HIS A 40 15.16 -19.69 7.19
CA HIS A 40 15.28 -18.43 7.94
C HIS A 40 16.13 -17.34 7.26
N GLN A 41 17.06 -17.72 6.38
CA GLN A 41 17.87 -16.78 5.59
C GLN A 41 17.14 -16.24 4.35
N ARG A 42 16.04 -16.90 3.95
CA ARG A 42 15.26 -16.64 2.74
C ARG A 42 13.81 -16.26 3.04
N THR A 43 13.56 -15.71 4.23
CA THR A 43 12.21 -15.32 4.68
C THR A 43 11.50 -14.36 3.72
N GLY A 44 12.24 -13.50 3.02
CA GLY A 44 11.67 -12.64 1.98
C GLY A 44 11.10 -13.42 0.78
N ILE A 45 11.74 -14.54 0.41
CA ILE A 45 11.24 -15.40 -0.67
C ILE A 45 9.97 -16.12 -0.20
N LEU A 46 9.90 -16.57 1.06
CA LEU A 46 8.69 -17.18 1.61
C LEU A 46 7.50 -16.22 1.57
N ILE A 47 7.69 -14.95 1.95
CA ILE A 47 6.62 -13.95 1.90
C ILE A 47 6.22 -13.68 0.44
N ALA A 48 7.20 -13.52 -0.45
CA ALA A 48 6.94 -13.28 -1.86
C ALA A 48 6.16 -14.44 -2.49
N ASP A 49 6.54 -15.67 -2.17
CA ASP A 49 5.86 -16.89 -2.62
C ASP A 49 4.43 -16.93 -2.08
N LEU A 50 4.22 -16.68 -0.78
CA LEU A 50 2.91 -16.60 -0.15
C LEU A 50 2.00 -15.55 -0.83
N LEU A 51 2.54 -14.38 -1.17
CA LEU A 51 1.84 -13.31 -1.88
C LEU A 51 1.54 -13.65 -3.35
N GLN A 52 2.29 -14.55 -3.97
CA GLN A 52 2.09 -14.91 -5.39
C GLN A 52 1.16 -16.10 -5.54
N THR A 53 1.31 -17.12 -4.70
CA THR A 53 0.63 -18.41 -4.85
C THR A 53 -0.58 -18.53 -3.93
N GLN A 54 -0.56 -17.91 -2.75
CA GLN A 54 -1.56 -18.14 -1.69
C GLN A 54 -1.99 -16.85 -0.97
N GLN A 55 -2.38 -15.83 -1.75
CA GLN A 55 -2.77 -14.50 -1.24
C GLN A 55 -3.80 -14.52 -0.11
N ASN A 56 -4.79 -15.42 -0.20
CA ASN A 56 -5.85 -15.56 0.79
C ASN A 56 -5.33 -16.01 2.17
N ALA A 57 -4.16 -16.62 2.23
CA ALA A 57 -3.53 -17.10 3.46
C ALA A 57 -2.65 -16.04 4.14
N VAL A 58 -2.29 -14.96 3.42
CA VAL A 58 -1.44 -13.89 3.96
C VAL A 58 -1.99 -13.32 5.27
N PRO A 59 -3.27 -12.94 5.40
CA PRO A 59 -3.78 -12.39 6.65
C PRO A 59 -3.71 -13.39 7.81
N LEU A 60 -3.95 -14.67 7.53
CA LEU A 60 -3.86 -15.75 8.50
C LEU A 60 -2.41 -15.93 8.99
N VAL A 61 -1.46 -16.06 8.09
CA VAL A 61 -0.04 -16.22 8.43
C VAL A 61 0.50 -15.00 9.18
N ILE A 62 0.16 -13.79 8.71
CA ILE A 62 0.59 -12.55 9.38
C ILE A 62 -0.06 -12.41 10.77
N SER A 63 -1.27 -12.93 10.99
CA SER A 63 -1.87 -12.93 12.33
C SER A 63 -1.08 -13.75 13.35
N CYS A 64 -0.36 -14.77 12.89
CA CYS A 64 0.53 -15.60 13.70
C CYS A 64 1.93 -15.01 13.89
N ILE A 65 2.27 -13.89 13.22
CA ILE A 65 3.63 -13.30 13.22
C ILE A 65 4.11 -12.85 14.62
N ARG A 66 3.19 -12.79 15.57
CA ARG A 66 3.44 -12.42 16.96
C ARG A 66 3.95 -13.57 17.81
N ASP A 67 3.71 -14.81 17.42
CA ASP A 67 4.25 -15.96 18.11
C ASP A 67 5.78 -15.94 17.95
N ASP A 68 6.52 -16.30 19.00
CA ASP A 68 7.99 -16.26 18.98
C ASP A 68 8.57 -17.11 17.83
N ALA A 69 7.83 -18.16 17.45
CA ALA A 69 8.00 -18.99 16.26
C ALA A 69 8.18 -18.19 14.95
N PHE A 70 7.52 -17.04 14.82
CA PHE A 70 7.55 -16.19 13.62
C PHE A 70 8.35 -14.90 13.82
N SER A 71 9.16 -14.80 14.87
CA SER A 71 9.99 -13.62 15.16
C SER A 71 10.88 -13.19 13.97
N LEU A 72 11.40 -14.15 13.20
CA LEU A 72 12.18 -13.90 11.98
C LEU A 72 11.34 -13.30 10.85
N LEU A 73 10.10 -13.77 10.69
CA LEU A 73 9.14 -13.22 9.75
C LEU A 73 8.79 -11.79 10.15
N ARG A 74 8.54 -11.55 11.45
CA ARG A 74 8.29 -10.20 12.00
C ARG A 74 9.44 -9.25 11.70
N ALA A 75 10.67 -9.65 12.03
CA ALA A 75 11.87 -8.84 11.78
C ALA A 75 12.10 -8.58 10.29
N HIS A 76 11.72 -9.52 9.42
CA HIS A 76 11.77 -9.29 7.98
C HIS A 76 10.70 -8.28 7.53
N VAL A 77 9.43 -8.47 7.93
CA VAL A 77 8.35 -7.57 7.56
C VAL A 77 8.61 -6.14 8.05
N SER A 78 9.10 -5.96 9.27
CA SER A 78 9.49 -4.63 9.79
C SER A 78 10.63 -3.98 9.00
N ARG A 79 11.49 -4.75 8.31
CA ARG A 79 12.51 -4.17 7.42
C ARG A 79 11.93 -3.77 6.05
N LEU A 80 10.77 -4.29 5.67
CA LEU A 80 10.13 -3.93 4.40
C LEU A 80 9.60 -2.49 4.40
N SER A 81 9.40 -1.87 5.56
CA SER A 81 9.04 -0.45 5.63
C SER A 81 10.20 0.47 5.29
N GLN A 82 11.45 -0.01 5.39
CA GLN A 82 12.68 0.76 5.14
C GLN A 82 13.07 0.83 3.65
N VAL A 83 12.15 0.55 2.74
CA VAL A 83 12.41 0.54 1.29
C VAL A 83 12.49 1.97 0.77
N ASP A 84 13.38 2.19 -0.21
CA ASP A 84 13.49 3.47 -0.92
C ASP A 84 12.10 3.95 -1.38
N PRO A 85 11.70 5.20 -1.06
CA PRO A 85 10.50 5.85 -1.57
C PRO A 85 10.13 5.55 -3.03
N LYS A 86 11.13 5.50 -3.91
CA LYS A 86 10.93 5.29 -5.35
C LYS A 86 10.54 3.85 -5.69
N LEU A 87 10.96 2.91 -4.84
CA LEU A 87 10.76 1.47 -5.02
C LEU A 87 9.59 0.93 -4.18
N PHE A 88 9.06 1.74 -3.24
CA PHE A 88 7.98 1.32 -2.35
C PHE A 88 6.71 0.93 -3.10
N ALA A 89 6.39 1.61 -4.19
CA ALA A 89 5.19 1.34 -5.00
C ALA A 89 5.18 -0.08 -5.61
N ASP A 90 6.34 -0.67 -5.82
CA ASP A 90 6.50 -2.04 -6.33
C ASP A 90 6.99 -3.00 -5.22
N SER A 91 7.07 -2.53 -3.98
CA SER A 91 7.62 -3.29 -2.87
C SER A 91 6.67 -4.37 -2.36
N MET A 92 7.27 -5.41 -1.77
CA MET A 92 6.54 -6.43 -1.03
C MET A 92 5.80 -5.86 0.18
N ALA A 93 6.30 -4.77 0.78
CA ALA A 93 5.66 -4.08 1.90
C ALA A 93 4.28 -3.57 1.51
N LEU A 94 4.17 -2.93 0.35
CA LEU A 94 2.91 -2.42 -0.14
C LEU A 94 1.94 -3.54 -0.51
N GLN A 95 2.42 -4.63 -1.12
CA GLN A 95 1.58 -5.78 -1.44
C GLN A 95 0.99 -6.41 -0.16
N LEU A 96 1.81 -6.59 0.89
CA LEU A 96 1.34 -7.03 2.21
C LEU A 96 0.31 -6.06 2.77
N LEU A 97 0.63 -4.76 2.80
CA LEU A 97 -0.22 -3.73 3.35
C LEU A 97 -1.58 -3.69 2.64
N THR A 98 -1.59 -3.85 1.32
CA THR A 98 -2.82 -3.88 0.50
C THR A 98 -3.65 -5.11 0.81
N ASN A 99 -3.05 -6.30 0.85
CA ASN A 99 -3.74 -7.55 1.18
C ASN A 99 -4.34 -7.50 2.59
N LEU A 100 -3.56 -7.03 3.58
CA LEU A 100 -4.02 -6.85 4.95
C LEU A 100 -5.14 -5.80 5.04
N SER A 101 -5.02 -4.68 4.30
CA SER A 101 -6.09 -3.67 4.23
C SER A 101 -7.40 -4.26 3.77
N HIS A 102 -7.34 -5.00 2.67
CA HIS A 102 -8.51 -5.60 2.04
C HIS A 102 -9.18 -6.57 3.00
N PHE A 103 -8.41 -7.50 3.56
CA PHE A 103 -8.93 -8.46 4.52
C PHE A 103 -9.58 -7.77 5.73
N LEU A 104 -8.86 -6.86 6.38
CA LEU A 104 -9.36 -6.20 7.59
C LEU A 104 -10.55 -5.27 7.34
N TYR A 105 -10.72 -4.76 6.12
CA TYR A 105 -11.86 -3.92 5.75
C TYR A 105 -13.14 -4.73 5.55
N PHE A 106 -13.05 -5.91 4.95
CA PHE A 106 -14.22 -6.74 4.61
C PHE A 106 -14.61 -7.72 5.72
N HIS A 107 -13.70 -8.07 6.62
CA HIS A 107 -13.98 -8.95 7.74
C HIS A 107 -14.37 -8.15 8.99
N ASP A 108 -15.58 -8.36 9.49
CA ASP A 108 -16.07 -7.73 10.72
C ASP A 108 -15.33 -8.32 11.92
N LEU A 109 -14.31 -7.62 12.39
CA LEU A 109 -13.55 -8.04 13.55
C LEU A 109 -14.39 -7.84 14.82
N PRO A 110 -14.38 -8.79 15.78
CA PRO A 110 -15.08 -8.61 17.04
C PRO A 110 -14.51 -7.43 17.84
N SER A 111 -15.19 -6.29 17.73
CA SER A 111 -15.34 -5.21 18.72
C SER A 111 -14.09 -4.79 19.51
N ILE A 112 -13.04 -4.38 18.81
CA ILE A 112 -12.17 -3.29 19.30
C ILE A 112 -12.52 -2.05 18.49
N SER A 113 -13.51 -1.28 18.98
CA SER A 113 -14.08 -0.13 18.27
C SER A 113 -13.02 0.86 17.77
N GLN A 114 -12.01 1.15 18.60
CA GLN A 114 -10.95 2.12 18.25
C GLN A 114 -10.03 1.63 17.12
N SER A 115 -9.62 0.36 17.13
CA SER A 115 -8.74 -0.17 16.07
C SER A 115 -9.48 -0.33 14.75
N HIS A 116 -10.79 -0.62 14.80
CA HIS A 116 -11.60 -0.81 13.61
C HIS A 116 -11.84 0.49 12.84
N ASP A 117 -12.06 1.59 13.54
CA ASP A 117 -12.19 2.92 12.91
C ASP A 117 -10.86 3.35 12.28
N LEU A 118 -9.73 3.10 12.93
CA LEU A 118 -8.39 3.34 12.37
C LEU A 118 -8.15 2.51 11.10
N ILE A 119 -8.57 1.24 11.08
CA ILE A 119 -8.46 0.36 9.90
C ILE A 119 -9.33 0.89 8.76
N ARG A 120 -10.58 1.26 9.03
CA ARG A 120 -11.49 1.80 8.01
C ARG A 120 -11.04 3.14 7.46
N ASN A 121 -10.51 4.02 8.30
CA ASN A 121 -10.01 5.33 7.91
C ASN A 121 -8.69 5.24 7.13
N SER A 122 -7.86 4.23 7.41
CA SER A 122 -6.61 4.00 6.68
C SER A 122 -6.78 3.24 5.36
N TYR A 123 -7.91 2.55 5.15
CA TYR A 123 -8.16 1.78 3.93
C TYR A 123 -8.08 2.61 2.63
N PRO A 124 -8.73 3.80 2.53
CA PRO A 124 -8.60 4.66 1.35
C PRO A 124 -7.16 5.10 1.09
N ILE A 125 -6.38 5.32 2.16
CA ILE A 125 -4.97 5.72 2.06
C ILE A 125 -4.17 4.61 1.41
N VAL A 126 -4.27 3.37 1.92
CA VAL A 126 -3.54 2.23 1.33
C VAL A 126 -3.97 1.97 -0.11
N GLN A 127 -5.25 2.15 -0.44
CA GLN A 127 -5.74 1.91 -1.80
C GLN A 127 -5.25 2.97 -2.81
N ASN A 128 -5.22 4.25 -2.43
CA ASN A 128 -4.97 5.35 -3.37
C ASN A 128 -3.53 5.86 -3.35
N ALA A 129 -2.82 5.74 -2.22
CA ALA A 129 -1.44 6.21 -2.11
C ALA A 129 -0.47 5.58 -3.14
N PRO A 130 -0.56 4.30 -3.51
CA PRO A 130 0.30 3.73 -4.56
C PRO A 130 0.17 4.44 -5.91
N ILE A 131 -1.05 4.82 -6.28
CA ILE A 131 -1.34 5.52 -7.52
C ILE A 131 -0.73 6.92 -7.47
N VAL A 132 -0.85 7.60 -6.32
CA VAL A 132 -0.22 8.91 -6.10
C VAL A 132 1.30 8.80 -6.16
N LEU A 133 1.91 7.87 -5.44
CA LEU A 133 3.37 7.66 -5.44
C LEU A 133 3.91 7.38 -6.85
N LYS A 134 3.22 6.56 -7.64
CA LYS A 134 3.58 6.29 -9.04
C LYS A 134 3.41 7.51 -9.93
N SER A 135 2.40 8.33 -9.68
CA SER A 135 2.20 9.59 -10.41
C SER A 135 3.31 10.58 -10.09
N LEU A 136 3.70 10.69 -8.83
CA LEU A 136 4.79 11.56 -8.38
C LEU A 136 6.16 11.12 -8.90
N SER A 137 6.42 9.80 -8.96
CA SER A 137 7.71 9.28 -9.43
C SER A 137 7.93 9.45 -10.93
N THR A 138 6.85 9.57 -11.71
CA THR A 138 6.88 9.76 -13.17
C THR A 138 6.62 11.20 -13.60
N ALA A 139 6.38 12.10 -12.65
CA ALA A 139 6.12 13.51 -12.90
C ALA A 139 7.37 14.24 -13.40
N GLU A 140 7.22 15.01 -14.47
CA GLU A 140 8.26 15.92 -14.96
C GLU A 140 7.93 17.33 -14.49
N TYR A 141 8.71 17.85 -13.55
CA TYR A 141 8.60 19.23 -13.07
C TYR A 141 9.57 20.11 -13.85
N VAL A 142 9.08 21.25 -14.35
CA VAL A 142 9.95 22.26 -14.94
C VAL A 142 10.55 23.05 -13.79
N GLU A 143 11.86 22.92 -13.58
CA GLU A 143 12.59 23.86 -12.73
C GLU A 143 12.50 25.24 -13.38
N GLU A 144 11.80 26.18 -12.73
CA GLU A 144 11.95 27.60 -13.03
C GLU A 144 13.38 27.98 -12.60
N VAL A 145 14.35 27.78 -13.50
CA VAL A 145 15.67 28.36 -13.37
C VAL A 145 15.45 29.86 -13.33
N ALA A 146 15.55 30.45 -12.14
CA ALA A 146 15.68 31.88 -11.99
C ALA A 146 16.95 32.25 -12.76
N ILE A 147 16.78 32.80 -13.95
CA ILE A 147 17.87 33.47 -14.66
C ILE A 147 18.26 34.61 -13.71
N PRO A 148 19.49 34.63 -13.16
CA PRO A 148 19.95 35.82 -12.48
C PRO A 148 19.91 36.95 -13.51
N GLU A 149 19.05 37.94 -13.28
CA GLU A 149 19.18 39.23 -13.93
C GLU A 149 20.45 39.85 -13.35
N ASP A 150 21.60 39.53 -13.98
CA ASP A 150 22.85 40.20 -13.68
C ASP A 150 22.65 41.70 -13.92
N GLU A 151 22.91 42.46 -12.86
CA GLU A 151 22.93 43.90 -12.84
C GLU A 151 24.01 44.46 -13.80
N GLU A 152 23.59 45.50 -14.51
CA GLU A 152 24.36 46.68 -14.94
C GLU A 152 25.70 46.49 -15.68
N ASP A 153 25.70 46.85 -16.97
CA ASP A 153 26.74 47.75 -17.47
C ASP A 153 26.30 48.59 -18.68
N SER A 154 26.02 49.86 -18.39
CA SER A 154 26.35 51.07 -19.17
C SER A 154 26.48 50.98 -20.69
N PHE A 155 25.44 51.36 -21.46
CA PHE A 155 25.64 52.07 -22.75
C PHE A 155 24.54 53.11 -23.04
N ARG A 156 25.05 54.33 -23.21
CA ARG A 156 24.48 55.61 -23.69
C ARG A 156 23.30 55.53 -24.68
N ASN A 157 22.33 56.42 -24.41
CA ASN A 157 21.54 57.22 -25.36
C ASN A 157 21.00 56.53 -26.63
N ILE A 158 19.84 55.88 -26.57
CA ILE A 158 18.94 55.79 -27.74
C ILE A 158 17.48 55.90 -27.29
N ARG A 159 16.82 56.97 -27.73
CA ARG A 159 15.39 57.24 -27.56
C ARG A 159 14.61 56.42 -28.60
N ILE A 160 14.25 55.18 -28.29
CA ILE A 160 13.36 54.37 -29.13
C ILE A 160 12.14 53.93 -28.31
N ARG A 161 10.98 54.45 -28.71
CA ARG A 161 9.68 53.89 -28.34
C ARG A 161 9.55 52.54 -29.04
N LEU A 162 9.80 51.44 -28.34
CA LEU A 162 9.41 50.11 -28.79
C LEU A 162 8.41 49.51 -27.81
N THR A 163 7.26 49.18 -28.36
CA THR A 163 6.13 48.49 -27.76
C THR A 163 6.55 47.28 -26.94
N GLN A 164 6.18 47.26 -25.65
CA GLN A 164 6.17 46.07 -24.81
C GLN A 164 5.24 45.01 -25.43
N LYS A 165 5.79 44.14 -26.27
CA LYS A 165 5.19 42.82 -26.51
C LYS A 165 5.77 41.90 -25.47
N GLY A 166 4.95 41.61 -24.45
CA GLY A 166 5.30 40.76 -23.33
C GLY A 166 6.01 39.49 -23.78
N LYS A 167 7.17 39.24 -23.16
CA LYS A 167 7.81 37.94 -23.13
C LYS A 167 6.76 36.96 -22.60
N ARG A 168 6.05 36.28 -23.50
CA ARG A 168 5.27 35.09 -23.15
C ARG A 168 6.28 34.09 -22.64
N HIS A 169 6.43 34.00 -21.32
CA HIS A 169 6.92 32.78 -20.70
C HIS A 169 6.02 31.67 -21.22
N ILE A 170 6.52 30.91 -22.19
CA ILE A 170 5.94 29.63 -22.54
C ILE A 170 6.24 28.77 -21.33
N ARG A 171 5.33 28.81 -20.35
CA ARG A 171 5.23 27.75 -19.34
C ARG A 171 4.98 26.48 -20.14
N ALA A 172 6.06 25.74 -20.41
CA ALA A 172 5.97 24.36 -20.83
C ALA A 172 5.11 23.69 -19.76
N LYS A 173 3.87 23.33 -20.13
CA LYS A 173 2.96 22.67 -19.21
C LYS A 173 3.65 21.37 -18.83
N SER A 174 4.04 21.22 -17.57
CA SER A 174 4.39 19.91 -17.02
C SER A 174 3.29 18.93 -17.41
N LYS A 175 3.64 17.65 -17.62
CA LYS A 175 2.62 16.60 -17.77
C LYS A 175 1.64 16.77 -16.62
N VAL A 176 0.42 17.16 -16.97
CA VAL A 176 -0.61 17.47 -15.98
C VAL A 176 -0.87 16.17 -15.23
N LEU A 177 -0.45 16.12 -13.96
CA LEU A 177 -0.75 15.01 -13.08
C LEU A 177 -2.26 14.85 -13.00
N ASP A 178 -2.76 13.62 -13.08
CA ASP A 178 -4.18 13.36 -12.87
C ASP A 178 -4.55 13.80 -11.45
N PRO A 179 -5.47 14.77 -11.27
CA PRO A 179 -5.85 15.24 -9.94
C PRO A 179 -6.73 14.25 -9.17
N LYS A 180 -7.33 13.27 -9.85
CA LYS A 180 -8.27 12.32 -9.24
C LYS A 180 -7.68 11.52 -8.06
N PRO A 181 -6.51 10.86 -8.18
CA PRO A 181 -5.93 10.11 -7.05
C PRO A 181 -5.57 11.00 -5.86
N PHE A 182 -5.17 12.25 -6.09
CA PHE A 182 -4.89 13.22 -5.03
C PHE A 182 -6.17 13.65 -4.31
N LYS A 183 -7.24 13.92 -5.07
CA LYS A 183 -8.57 14.25 -4.52
C LYS A 183 -9.13 13.13 -3.66
N ASN A 184 -8.92 11.87 -4.03
CA ASN A 184 -9.35 10.72 -3.21
C ASN A 184 -8.68 10.67 -1.83
N LEU A 185 -7.50 11.27 -1.69
CA LEU A 185 -6.78 11.41 -0.43
C LEU A 185 -7.00 12.76 0.25
N SER A 186 -7.80 13.66 -0.36
CA SER A 186 -7.94 15.06 0.08
C SER A 186 -6.61 15.84 0.11
N ILE A 187 -5.70 15.51 -0.80
CA ILE A 187 -4.38 16.14 -0.94
C ILE A 187 -4.36 17.02 -2.18
N GLN A 188 -3.58 18.10 -2.14
CA GLN A 188 -3.36 18.97 -3.31
C GLN A 188 -2.33 18.36 -4.27
N VAL A 189 -2.51 18.58 -5.56
CA VAL A 189 -1.51 18.19 -6.57
C VAL A 189 -0.29 19.09 -6.43
N PRO A 190 0.92 18.54 -6.21
CA PRO A 190 2.12 19.35 -6.05
C PRO A 190 2.44 20.10 -7.34
N SER A 191 2.84 21.35 -7.20
CA SER A 191 3.18 22.26 -8.30
C SER A 191 4.68 22.28 -8.61
N SER A 192 5.51 21.81 -7.67
CA SER A 192 6.96 21.78 -7.80
C SER A 192 7.55 20.41 -7.39
N GLN A 193 8.80 20.16 -7.81
CA GLN A 193 9.53 18.94 -7.44
C GLN A 193 9.76 18.84 -5.93
N VAL A 194 10.01 19.96 -5.26
CA VAL A 194 10.22 20.01 -3.81
C VAL A 194 8.93 19.62 -3.06
N GLU A 195 7.79 20.14 -3.49
CA GLU A 195 6.48 19.76 -2.94
C GLU A 195 6.18 18.27 -3.17
N ALA A 196 6.50 17.76 -4.36
CA ALA A 196 6.32 16.36 -4.72
C ALA A 196 7.16 15.41 -3.85
N GLN A 197 8.43 15.75 -3.62
CA GLN A 197 9.32 14.99 -2.75
C GLN A 197 8.83 14.98 -1.30
N LYS A 198 8.42 16.15 -0.78
CA LYS A 198 7.86 16.27 0.57
C LYS A 198 6.61 15.41 0.72
N LEU A 199 5.69 15.49 -0.23
CA LEU A 199 4.46 14.69 -0.22
C LEU A 199 4.75 13.19 -0.31
N THR A 200 5.73 12.80 -1.13
CA THR A 200 6.19 11.40 -1.25
C THR A 200 6.63 10.86 0.11
N LEU A 201 7.50 11.58 0.82
CA LEU A 201 7.98 11.18 2.13
C LEU A 201 6.86 11.10 3.17
N GLN A 202 5.92 12.06 3.15
CA GLN A 202 4.76 12.05 4.05
C GLN A 202 3.87 10.83 3.83
N LEU A 203 3.52 10.51 2.59
CA LEU A 203 2.69 9.35 2.26
C LEU A 203 3.36 8.04 2.65
N LEU A 204 4.67 7.93 2.46
CA LEU A 204 5.42 6.73 2.84
C LEU A 204 5.47 6.53 4.34
N GLN A 205 5.74 7.60 5.08
CA GLN A 205 5.70 7.56 6.53
C GLN A 205 4.30 7.17 7.04
N GLU A 206 3.25 7.66 6.40
CA GLU A 206 1.89 7.28 6.75
C GLU A 206 1.59 5.80 6.45
N LEU A 207 2.03 5.28 5.29
CA LEU A 207 1.89 3.87 4.95
C LEU A 207 2.70 2.96 5.88
N GLU A 208 3.91 3.37 6.28
CA GLU A 208 4.73 2.70 7.28
C GLU A 208 4.03 2.66 8.63
N ASN A 209 3.52 3.80 9.10
CA ASN A 209 2.75 3.87 10.35
C ASN A 209 1.52 2.95 10.32
N ILE A 210 0.80 2.90 9.19
CA ILE A 210 -0.36 2.00 9.04
C ILE A 210 0.09 0.54 9.08
N LEU A 211 1.20 0.20 8.42
CA LEU A 211 1.75 -1.15 8.44
C LEU A 211 2.16 -1.55 9.86
N ASP A 212 2.91 -0.71 10.56
CA ASP A 212 3.34 -0.94 11.94
C ASP A 212 2.16 -1.11 12.88
N VAL A 213 1.18 -0.20 12.82
CA VAL A 213 -0.04 -0.31 13.63
C VAL A 213 -0.73 -1.64 13.37
N ARG A 214 -0.78 -2.13 12.12
CA ARG A 214 -1.48 -3.38 11.79
C ARG A 214 -0.70 -4.65 12.14
N LEU A 215 0.63 -4.56 12.17
CA LEU A 215 1.48 -5.67 12.61
C LEU A 215 1.60 -5.75 14.14
N ILE A 216 1.57 -4.60 14.82
CA ILE A 216 1.74 -4.48 16.28
C ILE A 216 0.41 -4.63 17.02
N THR A 217 -0.67 -4.03 16.50
CA THR A 217 -1.97 -4.09 17.18
C THR A 217 -2.42 -5.54 17.19
N PRO A 218 -2.72 -6.13 18.37
CA PRO A 218 -3.33 -7.44 18.41
C PRO A 218 -4.63 -7.35 17.64
N LEU A 219 -4.67 -8.02 16.50
CA LEU A 219 -5.90 -8.62 16.05
C LEU A 219 -6.25 -9.62 17.16
N LYS A 220 -6.92 -9.17 18.24
CA LYS A 220 -7.65 -10.05 19.18
C LYS A 220 -8.86 -10.66 18.47
N VAL A 221 -8.73 -10.86 17.17
CA VAL A 221 -9.58 -11.69 16.36
C VAL A 221 -9.20 -13.07 16.84
N PRO A 222 -10.10 -13.78 17.52
CA PRO A 222 -9.83 -15.15 17.91
C PRO A 222 -9.32 -15.89 16.67
N LEU A 223 -8.24 -16.65 16.77
CA LEU A 223 -7.76 -17.49 15.66
C LEU A 223 -8.91 -18.34 15.09
N THR A 224 -9.88 -18.70 15.93
CA THR A 224 -11.14 -19.34 15.52
C THR A 224 -11.96 -18.52 14.51
N PHE A 225 -12.00 -17.19 14.61
CA PHE A 225 -12.69 -16.32 13.65
C PHE A 225 -11.95 -16.20 12.32
N MET A 226 -10.62 -16.07 12.35
CA MET A 226 -9.80 -16.11 11.14
C MET A 226 -9.94 -17.46 10.42
N LYS A 227 -9.91 -18.56 11.18
CA LYS A 227 -10.13 -19.92 10.68
C LYS A 227 -11.50 -20.08 10.03
N SER A 228 -12.56 -19.59 10.68
CA SER A 228 -13.91 -19.60 10.11
C SER A 228 -14.04 -18.74 8.86
N SER A 229 -13.36 -17.59 8.80
CA SER A 229 -13.36 -16.72 7.62
C SER A 229 -12.69 -17.38 6.41
N VAL A 230 -11.62 -18.15 6.64
CA VAL A 230 -10.95 -18.94 5.61
C VAL A 230 -11.82 -20.12 5.16
N LEU A 231 -12.49 -20.79 6.10
CA LEU A 231 -13.40 -21.92 5.83
C LEU A 231 -14.62 -21.52 4.99
N LEU A 232 -15.15 -20.31 5.20
CA LEU A 232 -16.34 -19.81 4.50
C LEU A 232 -16.06 -19.29 3.08
N GLY A 233 -14.79 -19.15 2.71
CA GLY A 233 -14.37 -18.53 1.45
C GLY A 233 -14.80 -17.06 1.33
N PRO A 234 -14.39 -16.35 0.27
CA PRO A 234 -14.95 -15.04 -0.05
C PRO A 234 -16.42 -15.25 -0.41
N SER A 235 -17.32 -15.08 0.56
CA SER A 235 -18.77 -15.08 0.34
C SER A 235 -19.15 -13.81 -0.44
N SER A 236 -18.86 -13.82 -1.74
CA SER A 236 -19.19 -12.75 -2.69
C SER A 236 -20.68 -12.73 -3.02
N GLU A 237 -21.46 -13.74 -2.63
CA GLU A 237 -22.85 -13.90 -3.05
C GLU A 237 -23.92 -13.26 -2.14
N HIS A 238 -23.58 -12.76 -0.94
CA HIS A 238 -24.61 -12.29 0.01
C HIS A 238 -24.59 -10.82 0.42
N ARG A 239 -23.56 -10.01 0.09
CA ARG A 239 -23.53 -8.60 0.53
C ARG A 239 -24.01 -7.55 -0.48
N TYR A 240 -24.20 -7.88 -1.77
CA TYR A 240 -24.70 -6.89 -2.74
C TYR A 240 -26.23 -6.72 -2.77
N LYS A 241 -27.01 -7.60 -2.12
CA LYS A 241 -28.49 -7.53 -2.17
C LYS A 241 -29.16 -6.66 -1.09
N SER A 242 -28.44 -6.25 -0.04
CA SER A 242 -29.09 -5.58 1.11
C SER A 242 -29.04 -4.05 1.11
N CYS A 243 -28.30 -3.40 0.20
CA CYS A 243 -28.17 -1.94 0.19
C CYS A 243 -29.17 -1.19 -0.72
N ASN A 244 -30.02 -1.90 -1.48
CA ASN A 244 -30.92 -1.27 -2.47
C ASN A 244 -32.43 -1.36 -2.17
N GLN A 245 -32.86 -1.81 -0.98
CA GLN A 245 -34.31 -1.88 -0.67
C GLN A 245 -34.85 -0.80 0.28
N SER A 246 -34.03 0.09 0.83
CA SER A 246 -34.51 1.14 1.75
C SER A 246 -34.83 2.50 1.09
N LYS A 247 -34.78 2.61 -0.26
CA LYS A 247 -35.04 3.89 -0.96
C LYS A 247 -36.26 3.92 -1.88
N LEU A 248 -37.17 2.94 -1.77
CA LEU A 248 -38.38 2.85 -2.62
C LEU A 248 -39.70 2.74 -1.85
N ARG A 249 -39.74 3.19 -0.58
CA ARG A 249 -40.98 3.38 0.19
C ARG A 249 -41.04 4.75 0.85
N SER A 250 -40.92 5.81 0.07
CA SER A 250 -41.49 7.12 0.40
C SER A 250 -41.60 7.97 -0.88
N MET A 251 -42.45 7.54 -1.81
CA MET A 251 -43.12 8.41 -2.76
C MET A 251 -44.56 7.92 -2.90
#